data_AF-A0A1N7PDM6-F1
#
_entry.id   AF-A0A1N7PDM6-F1
#
_cell.length_a   1.000
_cell.length_b   1.000
_cell.length_c   1.000
_cell.angle_alpha   90.00
_cell.angle_beta   90.00
_cell.angle_gamma   90.00
#
_symmetry.space_group_name_H-M   'P 1'
#
loop_
_entity.id
_entity.type
_entity.pdbx_description
1 polymer ?
#
loop_
_entity_poly.entity_id
_entity_poly.type
_entity_poly.pdbx_seq_one_letter_code
_entity_poly.pdbx_strand_id
1 'polypeptide(L)' 'MKVKVPDEGEIIIPGEELKRLRILLKEARQLDAFDLNQGTLPELVALALNRGIGRLEDELTRLKLAQKQEDLCRE' A
#
# COMPACT_ATOMS: atom_id res chain seq x y z
N MET A 1 5.50 13.88 9.63
CA MET A 1 6.86 13.27 9.68
C MET A 1 7.46 13.42 8.29
N LYS A 2 8.79 13.61 8.17
CA LYS A 2 9.46 13.75 6.88
C LYS A 2 9.81 12.37 6.33
N VAL A 3 9.37 12.06 5.11
CA VAL A 3 9.79 10.86 4.39
C VAL A 3 10.63 11.30 3.20
N LYS A 4 11.84 10.73 3.08
CA LYS A 4 12.70 10.97 1.92
C LYS A 4 12.31 9.96 0.84
N VAL A 5 11.80 10.48 -0.27
CA VAL A 5 11.41 9.68 -1.44
C VAL A 5 12.53 9.82 -2.48
N PRO A 6 13.01 8.71 -3.10
CA PRO A 6 13.92 8.79 -4.22
C PRO A 6 13.28 9.63 -5.34
N ASP A 7 14.05 10.47 -6.02
CA ASP A 7 13.62 11.33 -7.14
C ASP A 7 12.69 12.52 -6.79
N GLU A 8 11.81 12.43 -5.78
CA GLU A 8 10.91 13.53 -5.38
C GLU A 8 11.43 14.42 -4.23
N GLY A 9 12.42 13.94 -3.46
CA GLY A 9 13.02 14.71 -2.36
C GLY A 9 12.37 14.45 -1.00
N GLU A 10 12.35 15.47 -0.12
CA GLU A 10 11.79 15.36 1.24
C GLU A 10 10.30 15.72 1.22
N ILE A 11 9.43 14.75 1.49
CA ILE A 11 7.98 14.94 1.47
C ILE A 11 7.45 14.93 2.90
N ILE A 12 6.64 15.93 3.22
CA ILE A 12 5.99 16.05 4.53
C ILE A 12 4.64 15.35 4.43
N ILE A 13 4.53 14.20 5.09
CA ILE A 13 3.28 13.45 5.16
C ILE A 13 2.62 13.71 6.51
N PRO A 14 1.31 14.04 6.53
CA PRO A 14 0.49 14.05 7.73
C PRO A 14 0.62 12.73 8.50
N GLY A 15 0.56 12.80 9.84
CA GLY A 15 0.70 11.61 10.67
C GLY A 15 -0.35 10.54 10.41
N GLU A 16 -1.57 10.95 10.03
CA GLU A 16 -2.68 10.04 9.72
C GLU A 16 -2.48 9.28 8.41
N GLU A 17 -2.07 9.97 7.34
CA GLU A 17 -1.73 9.32 6.06
C GLU A 17 -0.55 8.36 6.21
N LEU A 18 0.47 8.74 6.97
CA LEU A 18 1.59 7.86 7.23
C LEU A 18 1.15 6.58 7.97
N LYS A 19 0.23 6.68 8.92
CA LYS A 19 -0.33 5.50 9.60
C LYS A 19 -1.07 4.60 8.60
N ARG A 20 -1.90 5.18 7.74
CA ARG A 20 -2.62 4.44 6.69
C ARG A 20 -1.66 3.72 5.73
N LEU A 21 -0.63 4.41 5.25
CA LEU A 21 0.40 3.80 4.38
C LEU A 21 1.15 2.66 5.07
N ARG A 22 1.47 2.78 6.36
CA ARG A 22 2.12 1.68 7.10
C ARG A 22 1.22 0.47 7.27
N ILE A 23 -0.08 0.70 7.52
CA ILE A 23 -1.07 -0.39 7.58
C ILE A 23 -1.16 -1.06 6.21
N LEU A 24 -1.31 -0.27 5.15
CA LEU A 24 -1.42 -0.76 3.79
C LEU A 24 -0.20 -1.59 3.37
N LEU A 25 1.02 -1.13 3.69
CA LEU A 25 2.25 -1.89 3.43
C LEU A 25 2.28 -3.23 4.18
N LYS A 26 1.84 -3.23 5.44
CA LYS A 26 1.79 -4.44 6.27
C LYS A 26 0.78 -5.44 5.72
N GLU A 27 -0.40 -4.99 5.32
CA GLU A 27 -1.44 -5.84 4.77
C GLU A 27 -1.09 -6.36 3.38
N ALA A 28 -0.51 -5.53 2.52
CA ALA A 28 -0.02 -5.95 1.21
C ALA A 28 1.03 -7.08 1.31
N ARG A 29 1.94 -6.99 2.29
CA ARG A 29 2.92 -8.05 2.60
C ARG A 29 2.29 -9.36 3.02
N GLN A 30 1.18 -9.31 3.75
CA GLN A 30 0.48 -10.51 4.20
C GLN A 30 -0.25 -11.23 3.06
N LEU A 31 -0.70 -10.49 2.06
CA LEU A 31 -1.45 -11.03 0.91
C LEU A 31 -0.54 -11.45 -0.24
N ASP A 32 0.78 -11.29 -0.08
CA ASP A 32 1.77 -11.44 -1.15
C ASP A 32 1.41 -10.65 -2.44
N ALA A 33 0.75 -9.50 -2.25
CA ALA A 33 0.20 -8.68 -3.32
C ALA A 33 1.34 -8.02 -4.12
N PHE A 34 1.63 -8.58 -5.30
CA PHE A 34 2.85 -8.40 -6.09
C PHE A 34 3.22 -6.94 -6.44
N ASP A 35 2.26 -6.01 -6.52
CA ASP A 35 2.52 -4.59 -6.85
C ASP A 35 2.91 -3.70 -5.65
N LEU A 36 2.60 -4.14 -4.42
CA LEU A 36 2.87 -3.37 -3.20
C LEU A 36 3.94 -4.01 -2.31
N ASN A 37 4.29 -5.29 -2.57
CA ASN A 37 5.12 -6.09 -1.69
C ASN A 37 6.63 -5.83 -1.85
N GLN A 38 7.08 -5.35 -3.02
CA GLN A 38 8.51 -5.05 -3.25
C GLN A 38 8.92 -3.63 -2.84
N GLY A 39 7.95 -2.77 -2.55
CA GLY A 39 8.21 -1.37 -2.25
C GLY A 39 8.67 -1.13 -0.82
N THR A 40 9.72 -0.34 -0.63
CA THR A 40 10.01 0.29 0.66
C THR A 40 8.91 1.30 1.03
N LEU A 41 8.76 1.67 2.31
CA LEU A 41 7.78 2.70 2.70
C LEU A 41 7.89 4.00 1.87
N PRO A 42 9.10 4.51 1.53
CA PRO A 42 9.25 5.62 0.59
C PRO A 42 8.66 5.39 -0.81
N GLU A 43 8.78 4.19 -1.37
CA GLU A 43 8.18 3.87 -2.67
C GLU A 43 6.67 3.81 -2.60
N LEU A 44 6.14 3.25 -1.50
CA LEU A 44 4.69 3.27 -1.27
C LEU A 44 4.16 4.70 -1.13
N VAL A 45 4.93 5.57 -0.47
CA VAL A 45 4.63 7.00 -0.40
C VAL A 45 4.64 7.63 -1.78
N ALA A 46 5.67 7.38 -2.60
CA ALA A 46 5.74 7.88 -3.98
C ALA A 46 4.52 7.42 -4.79
N LEU A 47 4.16 6.14 -4.69
CA LEU A 47 2.98 5.58 -5.34
C LEU A 47 1.69 6.25 -4.85
N ALA A 48 1.57 6.48 -3.54
CA ALA A 48 0.41 7.14 -2.96
C ALA A 48 0.28 8.61 -3.39
N LEU A 49 1.39 9.30 -3.61
CA LEU A 49 1.40 10.67 -4.12
C LEU A 49 1.04 10.73 -5.60
N ASN A 50 1.51 9.77 -6.39
CA ASN A 50 1.23 9.70 -7.82
C ASN A 50 -0.20 9.19 -8.15
N ARG A 51 -0.69 8.19 -7.41
CA ARG A 51 -1.96 7.50 -7.70
C ARG A 51 -3.08 7.81 -6.71
N GLY A 52 -2.74 8.31 -5.52
CA GLY A 52 -3.66 8.53 -4.41
C GLY A 52 -3.74 7.32 -3.47
N ILE A 53 -3.63 7.57 -2.15
CA ILE A 53 -3.69 6.53 -1.11
C ILE A 53 -4.99 5.71 -1.15
N GLY A 54 -6.12 6.34 -1.44
CA GLY A 54 -7.43 5.66 -1.49
C GLY A 54 -7.50 4.62 -2.61
N ARG A 55 -6.88 4.87 -3.77
CA ARG A 55 -6.83 3.87 -4.85
C ARG A 55 -6.02 2.64 -4.45
N LEU A 56 -4.91 2.84 -3.74
CA LEU A 56 -4.09 1.74 -3.24
C LEU A 56 -4.87 0.90 -2.21
N GLU A 57 -5.68 1.53 -1.36
CA GLU A 57 -6.55 0.82 -0.40
C GLU A 57 -7.65 0.03 -1.10
N ASP A 58 -8.25 0.59 -2.16
CA ASP A 58 -9.26 -0.09 -2.98
C ASP A 58 -8.67 -1.31 -3.69
N GLU A 59 -7.48 -1.17 -4.28
CA GLU A 59 -6.74 -2.28 -4.93
C GLU A 59 -6.45 -3.40 -3.94
N LEU A 60 -5.96 -3.06 -2.75
CA LEU A 60 -5.72 -4.02 -1.67
C LEU A 60 -7.01 -4.74 -1.26
N THR A 61 -8.12 -4.00 -1.14
CA THR A 61 -9.42 -4.57 -0.77
C THR A 61 -9.92 -5.56 -1.84
N ARG A 62 -9.74 -5.24 -3.12
CA ARG A 62 -10.09 -6.16 -4.22
C ARG A 62 -9.28 -7.44 -4.18
N LEU A 63 -7.98 -7.34 -3.91
CA LEU A 63 -7.12 -8.52 -3.78
C LEU A 63 -7.52 -9.40 -2.59
N LYS A 64 -7.82 -8.79 -1.43
CA LYS A 64 -8.38 -9.52 -0.28
C LYS A 64 -9.67 -10.27 -0.61
N LEU A 65 -10.57 -9.63 -1.36
CA LEU A 65 -11.83 -10.24 -1.78
C LEU A 65 -11.60 -11.39 -2.76
N ALA A 66 -10.68 -11.24 -3.72
CA ALA A 66 -10.33 -12.28 -4.67
C ALA A 66 -9.72 -13.51 -3.98
N GLN A 67 -8.75 -13.29 -3.07
CA GLN A 67 -8.13 -14.38 -2.32
C GLN A 67 -9.16 -15.14 -1.46
N LYS A 68 -10.06 -14.41 -0.77
CA LYS A 68 -11.17 -15.05 -0.04
C LYS A 68 -12.10 -15.86 -0.93
N GLN A 69 -12.38 -15.41 -2.15
CA GLN A 69 -13.20 -16.17 -3.10
C GLN A 69 -12.49 -17.44 -3.57
N GLU A 70 -11.19 -17.39 -3.83
CA GLU A 70 -10.40 -18.58 -4.17
C GLU A 70 -10.35 -19.60 -3.03
N ASP A 71 -10.19 -19.15 -1.78
CA ASP A 71 -10.24 -20.03 -0.61
C ASP A 71 -11.61 -20.71 -0.47
N LEU A 72 -12.70 -19.96 -0.61
CA LEU A 72 -14.08 -20.48 -0.56
C LEU A 72 -14.41 -21.45 -1.69
N CYS A 73 -13.82 -21.30 -2.88
CA CYS A 73 -14.04 -22.20 -4.02
C CYS A 73 -13.13 -23.43 -4.02
N ARG A 74 -12.13 -23.49 -3.11
CA ARG A 74 -11.24 -24.65 -2.95
C ARG A 74 -11.72 -25.67 -1.90
N GLU A 75 -12.74 -25.34 -1.11
CA GLU A 75 -13.49 -26.26 -0.22
C GLU A 75 -14.59 -27.01 -0.98
#